data_AF-A0A3N5VCZ1-F1
#
_entry.id   AF-A0A3N5VCZ1-F1
#
_cell.length_a   1.000
_cell.length_b   1.000
_cell.length_c   1.000
_cell.angle_alpha   90.00
_cell.angle_beta   90.00
_cell.angle_gamma   90.00
#
_symmetry.space_group_name_H-M   'P 1'
#
loop_
_entity.id
_entity.type
_entity.pdbx_description
1 polymer ?
#
loop_
_entity_poly.entity_id
_entity_poly.type
_entity_poly.pdbx_seq_one_letter_code
_entity_poly.pdbx_strand_id
1 'polypeptide(L)'
;MTHITKTKLDDLSIIKLYDHYGALERSLPLLTPESQELAKAELECCANLRSEKIDRIYYAMAAHEDALERIKKEGELIAQAKRHHESQLAQLKNLLGWLRRALPLNSNRIQGKNYEFVLSKKKDFTVEITSDPEFWHTDERSKYCIQQETTTTKRIVVRSISGEVLSDRTEPKTKLETLPNLDAIRNAYQNGEHLPPGVKVEQQYAIRKNRLFSTKWMESQAPEYFGELLQESDPAD
;
A
#
# COMPACT_ATOMS: atom_id res chain seq x y z
N MET A 1 -11.09 35.68 46.38
CA MET A 1 -10.21 36.79 45.96
C MET A 1 -11.07 37.82 45.27
N THR A 2 -10.87 39.10 45.55
CA THR A 2 -11.66 40.22 44.99
C THR A 2 -11.18 40.53 43.58
N HIS A 3 -11.85 39.99 42.57
CA HIS A 3 -11.66 40.36 41.17
C HIS A 3 -12.40 41.66 40.86
N ILE A 4 -11.86 42.47 39.95
CA ILE A 4 -12.55 43.67 39.45
C ILE A 4 -13.74 43.27 38.60
N THR A 5 -13.61 42.18 37.84
CA THR A 5 -14.71 41.65 37.04
C THR A 5 -15.40 40.47 37.75
N LYS A 6 -16.72 40.34 37.56
CA LYS A 6 -17.50 39.21 38.10
C LYS A 6 -17.28 37.90 37.33
N THR A 7 -16.39 37.87 36.34
CA THR A 7 -16.20 36.71 35.46
C THR A 7 -15.33 35.66 36.12
N LYS A 8 -15.77 34.40 36.06
CA LYS A 8 -14.97 33.24 36.45
C LYS A 8 -13.97 32.92 35.34
N LEU A 9 -12.69 33.16 35.60
CA LEU A 9 -11.62 33.03 34.59
C LEU A 9 -11.41 31.58 34.14
N ASP A 10 -11.62 30.61 35.04
CA ASP A 10 -11.39 29.18 34.76
C ASP A 10 -12.34 28.61 33.68
N ASP A 11 -13.59 29.08 33.70
CA ASP A 11 -14.67 28.66 32.81
C ASP A 11 -14.56 29.28 31.40
N LEU A 12 -13.65 30.24 31.20
CA LEU A 12 -13.48 30.89 29.90
C LEU A 12 -12.74 29.98 28.91
N SER A 13 -13.18 30.05 27.65
CA SER A 13 -12.45 29.47 26.53
C SER A 13 -11.18 30.27 26.25
N ILE A 14 -10.20 29.66 25.58
CA ILE A 14 -8.91 30.30 25.27
C ILE A 14 -9.12 31.64 24.57
N ILE A 15 -9.99 31.69 23.55
CA ILE A 15 -10.30 32.92 22.81
C ILE A 15 -10.85 34.00 23.74
N LYS A 16 -11.82 33.64 24.60
CA LYS A 16 -12.41 34.58 25.56
C LYS A 16 -11.41 35.06 26.61
N LEU A 17 -10.41 34.24 26.97
CA LEU A 17 -9.31 34.65 27.85
C LEU A 17 -8.39 35.68 27.17
N TYR A 18 -8.09 35.52 25.88
CA TYR A 18 -7.33 36.52 25.11
C TYR A 18 -8.11 37.85 25.00
N ASP A 19 -9.42 37.77 24.73
CA ASP A 19 -10.28 38.95 24.64
C ASP A 19 -10.38 39.68 25.99
N HIS A 20 -10.55 38.93 27.08
CA HIS A 20 -10.61 39.49 28.45
C HIS A 20 -9.28 40.12 28.84
N TYR A 21 -8.16 39.45 28.59
CA TYR A 21 -6.82 39.99 28.82
C TYR A 21 -6.62 41.33 28.08
N GLY A 22 -6.95 41.37 26.78
CA GLY A 22 -6.82 42.60 25.98
C GLY A 22 -7.79 43.72 26.41
N ALA A 23 -8.98 43.38 26.88
CA ALA A 23 -9.92 44.36 27.43
C ALA A 23 -9.46 44.93 28.77
N LEU A 24 -8.82 44.11 29.61
CA LEU A 24 -8.35 44.49 30.93
C LEU A 24 -7.04 45.31 30.85
N GLU A 25 -6.15 44.97 29.92
CA GLU A 25 -4.95 45.75 29.61
C GLU A 25 -5.28 47.16 29.09
N ARG A 26 -6.28 47.29 28.21
CA ARG A 26 -6.71 48.59 27.67
C ARG A 26 -7.43 49.48 28.69
N SER A 27 -8.09 48.88 29.68
CA SER A 27 -8.82 49.63 30.71
C SER A 27 -7.95 50.03 31.90
N LEU A 28 -6.78 49.41 32.08
CA LEU A 28 -5.80 49.69 33.13
C LEU A 28 -5.44 51.19 33.31
N PRO A 29 -5.13 51.98 32.27
CA PRO A 29 -4.78 53.40 32.43
C PRO A 29 -5.96 54.29 32.86
N LEU A 30 -7.20 53.80 32.77
CA LEU A 30 -8.42 54.56 33.12
C LEU A 30 -8.86 54.33 34.57
N LEU A 31 -8.18 53.44 35.29
CA LEU A 31 -8.53 52.99 36.64
C LEU A 31 -7.82 53.82 37.73
N THR A 32 -8.42 53.89 38.92
CA THR A 32 -7.80 54.48 40.12
C THR A 32 -6.61 53.64 40.59
N PRO A 33 -5.61 54.21 41.29
CA PRO A 33 -4.41 53.46 41.69
C PRO A 33 -4.72 52.18 42.49
N GLU A 34 -5.71 52.20 43.38
CA GLU A 34 -6.14 51.01 44.14
C GLU A 34 -6.78 49.93 43.24
N SER A 35 -7.52 50.33 42.20
CA SER A 35 -8.10 49.39 41.23
C SER A 35 -7.08 48.93 40.17
N GLN A 36 -6.00 49.68 39.94
CA GLN A 36 -4.91 49.24 39.09
C GLN A 36 -4.16 48.04 39.68
N GLU A 37 -3.96 47.98 41.00
CA GLU A 37 -3.31 46.84 41.64
C GLU A 37 -4.15 45.55 41.52
N LEU A 38 -5.46 45.66 41.73
CA LEU A 38 -6.38 44.53 41.55
C LEU A 38 -6.48 44.08 40.08
N ALA A 39 -6.45 45.03 39.13
CA ALA A 39 -6.45 44.73 37.69
C ALA A 39 -5.18 43.99 37.25
N LYS A 40 -4.01 44.38 37.79
CA LYS A 40 -2.73 43.70 37.52
C LYS A 40 -2.74 42.26 38.03
N ALA A 41 -3.23 42.04 39.25
CA ALA A 41 -3.36 40.69 39.79
C ALA A 41 -4.30 39.81 38.94
N GLU A 42 -5.40 40.40 38.44
CA GLU A 42 -6.33 39.70 37.54
C GLU A 42 -5.70 39.39 36.16
N LEU A 43 -4.89 40.30 35.61
CA LEU A 43 -4.11 40.07 34.37
C LEU A 43 -3.12 38.93 34.52
N GLU A 44 -2.42 38.85 35.65
CA GLU A 44 -1.46 37.76 35.93
C GLU A 44 -2.18 36.41 36.01
N CYS A 45 -3.32 36.33 36.71
CA CYS A 45 -4.15 35.13 36.72
C CYS A 45 -4.64 34.73 35.32
N CYS A 46 -5.13 35.70 34.53
CA CYS A 46 -5.54 35.45 33.14
C CYS A 46 -4.37 34.96 32.27
N ALA A 47 -3.19 35.55 32.42
CA ALA A 47 -2.00 35.16 31.67
C ALA A 47 -1.58 33.71 31.97
N ASN A 48 -1.60 33.31 33.24
CA ASN A 48 -1.27 31.95 33.68
C ASN A 48 -2.27 30.92 33.16
N LEU A 49 -3.58 31.19 33.26
CA LEU A 49 -4.62 30.30 32.74
C LEU A 49 -4.55 30.18 31.21
N ARG A 50 -4.21 31.28 30.54
CA ARG A 50 -4.01 31.30 29.09
C ARG A 50 -2.81 30.45 28.68
N SER A 51 -1.66 30.60 29.32
CA SER A 51 -0.47 29.79 29.02
C SER A 51 -0.73 28.30 29.29
N GLU A 52 -1.38 27.96 30.41
CA GLU A 52 -1.69 26.57 30.73
C GLU A 52 -2.59 25.93 29.67
N LYS A 53 -3.63 26.64 29.20
CA LYS A 53 -4.51 26.11 28.15
C LYS A 53 -3.79 26.00 26.80
N ILE A 54 -2.80 26.84 26.50
CA ILE A 54 -1.95 26.70 25.31
C ILE A 54 -1.03 25.48 25.43
N ASP A 55 -0.42 25.25 26.59
CA ASP A 55 0.40 24.07 26.84
C ASP A 55 -0.41 22.78 26.68
N ARG A 56 -1.67 22.76 27.14
CA ARG A 56 -2.59 21.63 26.92
C ARG A 56 -2.84 21.35 25.43
N ILE A 57 -2.90 22.38 24.58
CA ILE A 57 -3.00 22.19 23.12
C ILE A 57 -1.72 21.52 22.61
N TYR A 58 -0.56 22.00 23.02
CA TYR A 58 0.71 21.42 22.62
C TYR A 58 0.81 19.94 23.02
N TYR A 59 0.49 19.59 24.27
CA TYR A 59 0.50 18.20 24.72
C TYR A 59 -0.48 17.32 23.94
N ALA A 60 -1.67 17.83 23.61
CA ALA A 60 -2.63 17.11 22.79
C ALA A 60 -2.12 16.90 21.35
N MET A 61 -1.49 17.92 20.76
CA MET A 61 -0.87 17.82 19.43
C MET A 61 0.25 16.77 19.42
N ALA A 62 1.19 16.86 20.35
CA ALA A 62 2.31 15.92 20.46
C ALA A 62 1.81 14.48 20.65
N ALA A 63 0.80 14.26 21.51
CA ALA A 63 0.21 12.94 21.71
C ALA A 63 -0.43 12.37 20.44
N HIS A 64 -1.06 13.22 19.62
CA HIS A 64 -1.64 12.80 18.34
C HIS A 64 -0.57 12.55 17.27
N GLU A 65 0.48 13.35 17.21
CA GLU A 65 1.63 13.13 16.32
C GLU A 65 2.30 11.78 16.63
N ASP A 66 2.59 11.51 17.90
CA ASP A 66 3.14 10.22 18.36
C ASP A 66 2.22 9.05 17.99
N ALA A 67 0.90 9.21 18.20
CA ALA A 67 -0.07 8.17 17.85
C ALA A 67 -0.07 7.88 16.34
N LEU A 68 0.01 8.91 15.50
CA LEU A 68 0.10 8.76 14.06
C LEU A 68 1.38 8.03 13.63
N GLU A 69 2.51 8.30 14.27
CA GLU A 69 3.76 7.58 13.99
C GLU A 69 3.66 6.10 14.35
N ARG A 70 3.04 5.76 15.49
CA ARG A 70 2.82 4.36 15.89
C ARG A 70 1.92 3.64 14.89
N ILE A 71 0.82 4.27 14.48
CA ILE A 71 -0.11 3.70 13.49
C ILE A 71 0.61 3.45 12.16
N LYS A 72 1.50 4.35 11.72
CA LYS A 72 2.30 4.14 10.50
C LYS A 72 3.18 2.90 10.62
N LYS A 73 3.90 2.75 11.72
CA LYS A 73 4.78 1.59 11.98
C LYS A 73 3.99 0.27 12.03
N GLU A 74 2.84 0.26 12.70
CA GLU A 74 1.95 -0.91 12.71
C GLU A 74 1.39 -1.23 11.32
N GLY A 75 1.05 -0.20 10.53
CA GLY A 75 0.62 -0.35 9.15
C GLY A 75 1.66 -1.02 8.26
N GLU A 76 2.95 -0.71 8.45
CA GLU A 76 4.05 -1.36 7.74
C GLU A 76 4.17 -2.84 8.13
N LEU A 77 4.06 -3.17 9.42
CA LEU A 77 4.07 -4.56 9.90
C LEU A 77 2.90 -5.37 9.34
N ILE A 78 1.70 -4.79 9.31
CA ILE A 78 0.52 -5.40 8.70
C ILE A 78 0.74 -5.62 7.20
N ALA A 79 1.33 -4.65 6.50
CA ALA A 79 1.64 -4.78 5.08
C ALA A 79 2.67 -5.90 4.82
N GLN A 80 3.69 -6.04 5.67
CA GLN A 80 4.65 -7.14 5.59
C GLN A 80 3.98 -8.50 5.83
N ALA A 81 3.18 -8.62 6.89
CA ALA A 81 2.44 -9.85 7.19
C ALA A 81 1.48 -10.24 6.05
N LYS A 82 0.81 -9.24 5.46
CA LYS A 82 -0.04 -9.45 4.27
C LYS A 82 0.76 -10.02 3.11
N ARG A 83 1.91 -9.41 2.77
CA ARG A 83 2.79 -9.90 1.69
C ARG A 83 3.29 -11.33 1.97
N HIS A 84 3.63 -11.63 3.22
CA HIS A 84 4.06 -12.96 3.63
C HIS A 84 2.97 -14.02 3.38
N HIS A 85 1.73 -13.76 3.82
CA HIS A 85 0.62 -14.70 3.60
C HIS A 85 0.18 -14.79 2.14
N GLU A 86 0.25 -13.69 1.38
CA GLU A 86 0.02 -13.72 -0.07
C GLU A 86 1.06 -14.62 -0.78
N SER A 87 2.33 -14.53 -0.39
CA SER A 87 3.40 -15.39 -0.89
C SER A 87 3.18 -16.86 -0.54
N GLN A 88 2.88 -17.17 0.72
CA GLN A 88 2.56 -18.55 1.15
C GLN A 88 1.35 -19.12 0.38
N LEU A 89 0.32 -18.31 0.17
CA LEU A 89 -0.86 -18.73 -0.59
C LEU A 89 -0.52 -18.99 -2.06
N ALA A 90 0.36 -18.20 -2.66
CA ALA A 90 0.87 -18.44 -4.01
C ALA A 90 1.68 -19.75 -4.07
N GLN A 91 2.57 -19.99 -3.10
CA GLN A 91 3.35 -21.23 -3.00
C GLN A 91 2.44 -22.47 -2.89
N LEU A 92 1.40 -22.43 -2.04
CA LEU A 92 0.43 -23.53 -1.92
C LEU A 92 -0.35 -23.79 -3.21
N LYS A 93 -0.73 -22.74 -3.95
CA LYS A 93 -1.37 -22.88 -5.27
C LYS A 93 -0.41 -23.50 -6.29
N ASN A 94 0.86 -23.09 -6.27
CA ASN A 94 1.89 -23.66 -7.14
C ASN A 94 2.13 -25.13 -6.82
N LEU A 95 2.13 -25.51 -5.54
CA LEU A 95 2.21 -26.90 -5.10
C LEU A 95 1.02 -27.72 -5.62
N LEU A 96 -0.21 -27.20 -5.53
CA LEU A 96 -1.38 -27.87 -6.11
C LEU A 96 -1.26 -28.02 -7.63
N GLY A 97 -0.73 -27.00 -8.32
CA GLY A 97 -0.44 -27.07 -9.75
C GLY A 97 0.63 -28.11 -10.09
N TRP A 98 1.68 -28.24 -9.27
CA TRP A 98 2.68 -29.28 -9.40
C TRP A 98 2.09 -30.68 -9.15
N LEU A 99 1.30 -30.86 -8.08
CA LEU A 99 0.62 -32.12 -7.78
C LEU A 99 -0.26 -32.56 -8.95
N ARG A 100 -0.99 -31.63 -9.57
CA ARG A 100 -1.80 -31.93 -10.77
C ARG A 100 -0.96 -32.41 -11.95
N ARG A 101 0.27 -31.93 -12.11
CA ARG A 101 1.20 -32.39 -13.17
C ARG A 101 1.80 -33.76 -12.84
N ALA A 102 2.05 -34.05 -11.57
CA ALA A 102 2.60 -35.32 -11.11
C ALA A 102 1.55 -36.46 -11.07
N LEU A 103 0.27 -36.13 -10.85
CA LEU A 103 -0.82 -37.11 -10.78
C LEU A 103 -1.24 -37.62 -12.17
N PRO A 104 -1.71 -38.87 -12.27
CA PRO A 104 -2.24 -39.44 -13.52
C PRO A 104 -3.32 -38.56 -14.15
N LEU A 105 -3.30 -38.42 -15.48
CA LEU A 105 -4.15 -37.50 -16.25
C LEU A 105 -5.67 -37.71 -16.04
N ASN A 106 -6.08 -38.87 -15.52
CA ASN A 106 -7.46 -39.33 -15.47
C ASN A 106 -8.34 -38.63 -14.41
N SER A 107 -7.76 -37.85 -13.49
CA SER A 107 -8.53 -37.06 -12.53
C SER A 107 -8.10 -35.59 -12.52
N ASN A 108 -9.08 -34.69 -12.69
CA ASN A 108 -8.91 -33.25 -12.46
C ASN A 108 -9.15 -32.85 -10.99
N ARG A 109 -9.30 -33.83 -10.11
CA ARG A 109 -9.67 -33.63 -8.70
C ARG A 109 -8.58 -34.19 -7.80
N ILE A 110 -8.16 -33.38 -6.84
CA ILE A 110 -7.24 -33.74 -5.75
C ILE A 110 -8.09 -33.81 -4.48
N GLN A 111 -8.30 -35.01 -3.97
CA GLN A 111 -9.13 -35.23 -2.77
C GLN A 111 -8.23 -35.40 -1.54
N GLY A 112 -8.53 -34.64 -0.50
CA GLY A 112 -8.02 -34.85 0.85
C GLY A 112 -9.11 -35.38 1.78
N LYS A 113 -8.81 -35.50 3.08
CA LYS A 113 -9.75 -36.04 4.09
C LYS A 113 -11.06 -35.25 4.19
N ASN A 114 -10.98 -33.92 4.19
CA ASN A 114 -12.13 -33.02 4.41
C ASN A 114 -12.39 -32.05 3.24
N TYR A 115 -11.49 -31.99 2.26
CA TYR A 115 -11.52 -31.01 1.19
C TYR A 115 -11.18 -31.67 -0.14
N GLU A 116 -11.80 -31.18 -1.20
CA GLU A 116 -11.50 -31.57 -2.58
C GLU A 116 -11.11 -30.31 -3.35
N PHE A 117 -10.02 -30.40 -4.12
CA PHE A 117 -9.58 -29.36 -5.03
C PHE A 117 -9.83 -29.80 -6.45
N VAL A 118 -10.64 -29.04 -7.19
CA VAL A 118 -10.86 -29.24 -8.62
C VAL A 118 -9.96 -28.28 -9.38
N LEU A 119 -9.04 -28.82 -10.17
CA LEU A 119 -8.09 -28.06 -10.97
C LEU A 119 -8.53 -28.08 -12.44
N SER A 120 -8.93 -26.92 -12.96
CA SER A 120 -9.21 -26.74 -14.39
C SER A 120 -8.06 -26.00 -15.08
N LYS A 121 -7.66 -26.45 -16.26
CA LYS A 121 -6.65 -25.74 -17.07
C LYS A 121 -7.17 -24.36 -17.43
N LYS A 122 -6.37 -23.31 -17.24
CA LYS A 122 -6.66 -22.01 -17.84
C LYS A 122 -6.49 -22.10 -19.36
N LYS A 123 -7.31 -21.35 -20.09
CA LYS A 123 -7.27 -21.32 -21.57
C LYS A 123 -5.93 -20.77 -22.07
N ASP A 124 -5.41 -19.77 -21.38
CA ASP A 124 -4.18 -19.10 -21.77
C ASP A 124 -2.99 -19.65 -20.98
N PHE A 125 -1.92 -19.97 -21.71
CA PHE A 125 -0.63 -20.27 -21.10
C PHE A 125 -0.02 -18.99 -20.54
N THR A 126 0.57 -19.11 -19.34
CA THR A 126 1.31 -18.00 -18.74
C THR A 126 2.75 -18.08 -19.22
N VAL A 127 3.26 -16.98 -19.76
CA VAL A 127 4.63 -16.87 -20.27
C VAL A 127 5.43 -16.06 -19.26
N GLU A 128 6.46 -16.67 -18.70
CA GLU A 128 7.44 -15.99 -17.84
C GLU A 128 8.69 -15.73 -18.67
N ILE A 129 9.06 -14.46 -18.81
CA ILE A 129 10.23 -14.03 -19.56
C ILE A 129 11.24 -13.50 -18.55
N THR A 130 12.33 -14.25 -18.35
CA THR A 130 13.41 -13.87 -17.41
C THR A 130 14.54 -13.13 -18.12
N SER A 131 14.69 -13.34 -19.44
CA SER A 131 15.72 -12.71 -20.27
C SER A 131 15.22 -11.44 -20.95
N ASP A 132 16.08 -10.43 -21.07
CA ASP A 132 15.77 -9.24 -21.87
C ASP A 132 15.57 -9.64 -23.36
N PRO A 133 14.45 -9.26 -24.00
CA PRO A 133 14.22 -9.46 -25.44
C PRO A 133 15.31 -8.85 -26.31
N GLU A 134 16.12 -7.93 -25.78
CA GLU A 134 17.26 -7.37 -26.50
C GLU A 134 18.45 -8.33 -26.69
N PHE A 135 18.54 -9.41 -25.92
CA PHE A 135 19.63 -10.39 -26.05
C PHE A 135 19.24 -11.62 -26.85
N TRP A 136 18.02 -11.69 -27.39
CA TRP A 136 17.58 -12.80 -28.23
C TRP A 136 18.26 -12.77 -29.60
N HIS A 137 18.41 -13.94 -30.23
CA HIS A 137 18.98 -14.02 -31.57
C HIS A 137 18.13 -13.25 -32.59
N THR A 138 18.73 -12.72 -33.66
CA THR A 138 18.03 -11.92 -34.68
C THR A 138 16.83 -12.66 -35.29
N ASP A 139 16.95 -13.98 -35.47
CA ASP A 139 15.88 -14.84 -35.98
C ASP A 139 14.76 -15.06 -34.95
N GLU A 140 15.10 -15.08 -33.66
CA GLU A 140 14.14 -15.19 -32.57
C GLU A 140 13.42 -13.87 -32.32
N ARG A 141 14.12 -12.73 -32.45
CA ARG A 141 13.55 -11.38 -32.35
C ARG A 141 12.54 -11.10 -33.46
N SER A 142 12.84 -11.51 -34.69
CA SER A 142 11.90 -11.33 -35.80
C SER A 142 10.63 -12.19 -35.66
N LYS A 143 10.74 -13.36 -35.01
CA LYS A 143 9.59 -14.27 -34.79
C LYS A 143 8.78 -13.93 -33.54
N TYR A 144 9.44 -13.52 -32.47
CA TYR A 144 8.85 -13.42 -31.14
C TYR A 144 8.83 -12.01 -30.55
N CYS A 145 9.33 -10.98 -31.23
CA CYS A 145 9.21 -9.58 -30.78
C CYS A 145 8.29 -8.78 -31.70
N ILE A 146 7.65 -7.77 -31.12
CA ILE A 146 6.87 -6.73 -31.79
C ILE A 146 7.51 -5.38 -31.51
N GLN A 147 7.46 -4.48 -32.47
CA GLN A 147 7.90 -3.09 -32.29
C GLN A 147 6.68 -2.23 -31.98
N GLN A 148 6.72 -1.56 -30.83
CA GLN A 148 5.75 -0.55 -30.43
C GLN A 148 6.31 0.82 -30.77
N GLU A 149 5.71 1.50 -31.75
CA GLU A 149 6.00 2.89 -32.07
C GLU A 149 5.02 3.81 -31.33
N THR A 150 5.53 4.62 -30.40
CA THR A 150 4.73 5.62 -29.68
C THR A 150 5.12 7.01 -30.17
N THR A 151 4.24 7.63 -30.96
CA THR A 151 4.44 9.00 -31.48
C THR A 151 3.68 9.99 -30.61
N THR A 152 4.42 10.79 -29.82
CA THR A 152 3.84 11.86 -29.00
C THR A 152 4.05 13.20 -29.69
N THR A 153 2.96 13.79 -30.19
CA THR A 153 2.98 15.12 -30.81
C THR A 153 2.83 16.19 -29.73
N LYS A 154 3.89 16.98 -29.47
CA LYS A 154 3.81 18.13 -28.57
C LYS A 154 3.59 19.40 -29.38
N ARG A 155 2.41 20.02 -29.20
CA ARG A 155 2.11 21.36 -29.73
C ARG A 155 2.44 22.40 -28.66
N ILE A 156 3.41 23.24 -28.91
CA ILE A 156 3.81 24.35 -28.04
C ILE A 156 3.31 25.64 -28.70
N VAL A 157 2.29 26.23 -28.08
CA VAL A 157 1.73 27.51 -28.51
C VAL A 157 2.14 28.58 -27.51
N VAL A 158 2.99 29.51 -27.95
CA VAL A 158 3.37 30.69 -27.17
C VAL A 158 2.42 31.81 -27.54
N ARG A 159 1.66 32.32 -26.57
CA ARG A 159 0.73 33.44 -26.74
C ARG A 159 1.18 34.65 -25.94
N SER A 160 0.93 35.84 -26.47
CA SER A 160 1.04 37.08 -25.71
C SER A 160 -0.07 37.17 -24.65
N ILE A 161 0.10 38.05 -23.65
CA ILE A 161 -0.92 38.30 -22.60
C ILE A 161 -2.23 38.87 -23.19
N SER A 162 -2.18 39.46 -24.40
CA SER A 162 -3.34 39.94 -25.15
C SER A 162 -4.03 38.87 -26.00
N GLY A 163 -3.50 37.64 -26.05
CA GLY A 163 -4.11 36.50 -26.74
C GLY A 163 -3.62 36.24 -28.17
N GLU A 164 -2.69 37.03 -28.70
CA GLU A 164 -2.09 36.78 -30.02
C GLU A 164 -1.08 35.62 -29.96
N VAL A 165 -1.14 34.73 -30.97
CA VAL A 165 -0.22 33.59 -31.08
C VAL A 165 1.09 34.06 -31.71
N LEU A 166 2.15 34.11 -30.89
CA LEU A 166 3.48 34.57 -31.31
C LEU A 166 4.32 33.45 -31.93
N SER A 167 4.05 32.19 -31.55
CA SER A 167 4.70 31.01 -32.14
C SER A 167 3.85 29.78 -31.93
N ASP A 168 3.68 28.98 -32.98
CA ASP A 168 3.10 27.64 -32.93
C ASP A 168 4.14 26.66 -33.48
N ARG A 169 4.67 25.79 -32.61
CA ARG A 169 5.61 24.74 -33.00
C ARG A 169 5.05 23.39 -32.61
N THR A 170 5.09 22.47 -33.55
CA THR A 170 4.67 21.09 -33.34
C THR A 170 5.87 20.19 -33.56
N GLU A 171 6.40 19.60 -32.49
CA GLU A 171 7.55 18.69 -32.54
C GLU A 171 7.05 17.26 -32.25
N PRO A 172 7.11 16.34 -33.23
CA PRO A 172 6.82 14.93 -32.98
C PRO A 172 8.02 14.27 -32.27
N LYS A 173 7.76 13.65 -31.12
CA LYS A 173 8.74 12.75 -30.48
C LYS A 173 8.26 11.32 -30.66
N THR A 174 9.00 10.56 -31.48
CA THR A 174 8.78 9.14 -31.69
C THR A 174 9.67 8.34 -30.74
N LYS A 175 9.08 7.41 -29.99
CA LYS A 175 9.80 6.39 -29.23
C LYS A 175 9.50 5.02 -29.82
N LEU A 176 10.54 4.23 -30.07
CA LEU A 176 10.42 2.85 -30.53
C LEU A 176 10.81 1.94 -29.36
N GLU A 177 9.90 1.06 -28.95
CA GLU A 177 10.13 0.07 -27.90
C GLU A 177 9.92 -1.33 -28.48
N THR A 178 10.84 -2.26 -28.21
CA THR A 178 10.73 -3.65 -28.67
C THR A 178 10.14 -4.49 -27.53
N LEU A 179 8.95 -5.06 -27.75
CA LEU A 179 8.25 -5.87 -26.75
C LEU A 179 8.14 -7.33 -27.20
N PRO A 180 8.16 -8.31 -26.28
CA PRO A 180 7.96 -9.70 -26.65
C PRO A 180 6.48 -9.97 -26.99
N ASN A 181 6.26 -10.66 -28.10
CA ASN A 181 4.94 -11.10 -28.56
C ASN A 181 4.51 -12.37 -27.81
N LEU A 182 3.69 -12.19 -26.79
CA LEU A 182 3.20 -13.28 -25.95
C LEU A 182 2.38 -14.32 -26.73
N ASP A 183 1.65 -13.91 -27.76
CA ASP A 183 0.80 -14.83 -28.53
C ASP A 183 1.63 -15.67 -29.52
N ALA A 184 2.66 -15.09 -30.12
CA ALA A 184 3.62 -15.86 -30.93
C ALA A 184 4.35 -16.92 -30.09
N ILE A 185 4.77 -16.56 -28.88
CA ILE A 185 5.41 -17.48 -27.93
C ILE A 185 4.45 -18.61 -27.51
N ARG A 186 3.18 -18.28 -27.24
CA ARG A 186 2.15 -19.29 -26.91
C ARG A 186 1.92 -20.27 -28.06
N ASN A 187 1.85 -19.78 -29.28
CA ASN A 187 1.62 -20.60 -30.47
C ASN A 187 2.83 -21.50 -30.77
N ALA A 188 4.05 -20.97 -30.68
CA ALA A 188 5.27 -21.77 -30.81
C ALA A 188 5.35 -22.90 -29.78
N TYR A 189 4.97 -22.63 -28.53
CA TYR A 189 4.91 -23.67 -27.50
C TYR A 189 3.87 -24.75 -27.79
N GLN A 190 2.70 -24.38 -28.32
CA GLN A 190 1.68 -25.35 -28.74
C GLN A 190 2.13 -26.19 -29.94
N ASN A 191 2.91 -25.61 -30.85
CA ASN A 191 3.46 -26.26 -32.04
C ASN A 191 4.72 -27.10 -31.73
N GLY A 192 5.27 -27.00 -30.52
CA GLY A 192 6.50 -27.70 -30.12
C GLY A 192 7.79 -27.08 -30.67
N GLU A 193 7.76 -25.80 -31.06
CA GLU A 193 8.93 -25.07 -31.55
C GLU A 193 9.88 -24.69 -30.42
N HIS A 194 11.17 -24.52 -30.74
CA HIS A 194 12.18 -24.10 -29.78
C HIS A 194 11.92 -22.65 -29.34
N LEU A 195 11.83 -22.44 -28.03
CA LEU A 195 11.62 -21.13 -27.43
C LEU A 195 12.96 -20.44 -27.13
N PRO A 196 13.02 -19.09 -27.17
CA PRO A 196 14.22 -18.34 -26.83
C PRO A 196 14.70 -18.62 -25.40
N PRO A 197 16.01 -18.47 -25.12
CA PRO A 197 16.58 -18.73 -23.80
C PRO A 197 15.95 -17.82 -22.73
N GLY A 198 15.46 -18.45 -21.66
CA GLY A 198 14.82 -17.76 -20.52
C GLY A 198 13.34 -17.40 -20.71
N VAL A 199 12.69 -17.93 -21.76
CA VAL A 199 11.24 -17.91 -21.92
C VAL A 199 10.67 -19.26 -21.44
N LYS A 200 9.84 -19.22 -20.39
CA LYS A 200 9.18 -20.41 -19.85
C LYS A 200 7.67 -20.27 -20.03
N VAL A 201 7.04 -21.26 -20.66
CA VAL A 201 5.60 -21.30 -20.83
C VAL A 201 5.01 -22.33 -19.87
N GLU A 202 4.22 -21.86 -18.91
CA GLU A 202 3.59 -22.71 -17.91
C GLU A 202 2.07 -22.78 -18.08
N GLN A 203 1.54 -24.00 -17.96
CA GLN A 203 0.10 -24.21 -17.84
C GLN A 203 -0.33 -23.90 -16.41
N GLN A 204 -1.01 -22.76 -16.23
CA GLN A 204 -1.67 -22.46 -14.97
C GLN A 204 -3.02 -23.18 -14.86
N TYR A 205 -3.41 -23.50 -13.63
CA TYR A 205 -4.69 -24.12 -13.29
C TYR A 205 -5.52 -23.18 -12.41
N ALA A 206 -6.81 -23.10 -12.68
CA ALA A 206 -7.77 -22.52 -11.75
C ALA A 206 -8.11 -23.57 -10.69
N ILE A 207 -7.93 -23.22 -9.43
CA ILE A 207 -8.16 -24.11 -8.29
C ILE A 207 -9.51 -23.75 -7.66
N ARG A 208 -10.45 -24.68 -7.65
CA ARG A 208 -11.71 -24.57 -6.91
C ARG A 208 -11.66 -25.48 -5.69
N LYS A 209 -12.01 -24.94 -4.52
CA LYS A 209 -12.08 -25.68 -3.25
C LYS A 209 -13.52 -26.09 -2.96
N ASN A 210 -13.72 -27.38 -2.77
CA ASN A 210 -14.96 -27.96 -2.25
C ASN A 210 -14.69 -28.54 -0.86
N ARG A 211 -15.69 -28.48 0.04
CA ARG A 211 -15.65 -29.18 1.32
C ARG A 211 -16.34 -30.53 1.15
N LEU A 212 -15.68 -31.60 1.57
CA LEU A 212 -16.26 -32.93 1.60
C LEU A 212 -17.08 -33.04 2.89
N PHE A 213 -18.40 -33.01 2.77
CA PHE A 213 -19.30 -33.31 3.88
C PHE A 213 -19.49 -34.83 3.94
N SER A 214 -18.59 -35.52 4.63
CA SER A 214 -18.81 -36.93 4.98
C SER A 214 -19.77 -37.01 6.17
N THR A 215 -20.89 -37.72 6.02
CA THR A 215 -21.83 -38.11 7.09
C THR A 215 -21.32 -39.26 7.97
N LYS A 216 -20.00 -39.52 8.03
CA LYS A 216 -19.42 -40.42 9.03
C LYS A 216 -18.29 -39.71 9.77
N TRP A 217 -18.60 -39.31 11.00
CA TRP A 217 -17.62 -39.15 12.06
C TRP A 217 -16.92 -40.49 12.25
N MET A 218 -15.82 -40.69 11.53
CA MET A 218 -14.82 -41.67 11.93
C MET A 218 -13.85 -40.90 12.81
N GLU A 219 -13.84 -41.27 14.09
CA GLU A 219 -13.02 -40.66 15.15
C GLU A 219 -11.62 -40.35 14.62
N SER A 220 -11.28 -39.06 14.60
CA SER A 220 -9.94 -38.66 14.24
C SER A 220 -9.05 -38.98 15.44
N GLN A 221 -8.31 -40.08 15.37
CA GLN A 221 -7.06 -40.17 16.12
C GLN A 221 -6.24 -38.94 15.75
N ALA A 222 -5.83 -38.18 16.77
CA ALA A 222 -4.92 -37.06 16.61
C ALA A 222 -3.65 -37.58 15.92
N PRO A 223 -3.06 -36.86 14.96
CA PRO A 223 -1.76 -37.24 14.42
C PRO A 223 -0.74 -37.23 15.57
N GLU A 224 -0.18 -38.38 15.91
CA GLU A 224 0.85 -38.55 16.97
C GLU A 224 2.20 -37.90 16.59
N TYR A 225 2.34 -37.41 15.37
CA TYR A 225 3.55 -36.73 14.91
C TYR A 225 3.20 -35.37 14.30
N PHE A 226 3.05 -34.36 15.17
CA PHE A 226 3.62 -33.05 14.84
C PHE A 226 5.14 -33.22 14.93
N GLY A 227 5.74 -33.81 13.89
CA GLY A 227 7.18 -33.98 13.80
C GLY A 227 7.84 -32.61 13.92
N GLU A 228 8.87 -32.56 14.75
CA GLU A 228 9.74 -31.41 15.00
C GLU A 228 9.91 -30.57 13.73
N LEU A 229 9.54 -29.29 13.84
CA LEU A 229 10.03 -28.29 12.91
C LEU A 229 11.56 -28.42 12.89
N LEU A 230 12.12 -28.70 11.71
CA LEU A 230 13.56 -28.64 11.49
C LEU A 230 14.06 -27.30 12.01
N GLN A 231 14.80 -27.35 13.12
CA GLN A 231 15.54 -26.23 13.64
C GLN A 231 16.59 -25.88 12.57
N GLU A 232 16.45 -24.71 11.94
CA GLU A 232 17.54 -24.15 11.18
C GLU A 232 18.70 -23.94 12.16
N SER A 233 19.80 -24.65 11.92
CA SER A 233 21.04 -24.43 12.65
C SER A 233 21.59 -23.09 12.16
N ASP A 234 21.75 -22.15 13.09
CA ASP A 234 22.51 -20.93 12.83
C ASP A 234 23.90 -21.31 12.32
N PRO A 235 24.39 -20.71 11.23
CA PRO A 235 25.78 -20.86 10.85
C PRO A 235 26.63 -20.20 11.92
N ALA A 236 27.48 -21.00 12.58
CA ALA A 236 28.50 -20.49 13.47
C ALA A 236 29.49 -19.62 12.69
N ASP A 237 29.61 -18.36 13.12
CA ASP A 237 30.82 -17.54 13.08
C ASP A 237 30.90 -16.72 14.38
#